data_AF-A0A943B3L1-F1
#
_entry.id   AF-A0A943B3L1-F1
#
_cell.length_a   1.000
_cell.length_b   1.000
_cell.length_c   1.000
_cell.angle_alpha   90.00
_cell.angle_beta   90.00
_cell.angle_gamma   90.00
#
_symmetry.space_group_name_H-M   'P 1'
#
loop_
_entity.id
_entity.type
_entity.pdbx_description
1 polymer ?
#
loop_
_entity_poly.entity_id
_entity_poly.type
_entity_poly.pdbx_seq_one_letter_code
_entity_poly.pdbx_strand_id
1 'polypeptide(L)' 'MLLACSLGLTGCVPQISVTAEADETIDTWMAARRYQAEGRYELAKQYYSLALASARTQSALDQLQRELFSVDMQIRTLR' A
#
# COMPACT_ATOMS: atom_id res chain seq x y z
N MET A 1 -37.67 -21.77 -28.93
CA MET A 1 -36.83 -21.18 -27.85
C MET A 1 -35.86 -22.26 -27.38
N LEU A 2 -34.66 -22.33 -27.97
CA LEU A 2 -33.60 -23.23 -27.54
C LEU A 2 -32.61 -22.43 -26.69
N LEU A 3 -32.66 -22.70 -25.39
CA LEU A 3 -31.80 -22.14 -24.35
C LEU A 3 -30.62 -23.08 -24.15
N ALA A 4 -29.42 -22.69 -24.56
CA ALA A 4 -28.17 -23.31 -24.10
C ALA A 4 -26.98 -22.44 -24.51
N CYS A 5 -26.72 -21.38 -23.75
CA CYS A 5 -25.49 -20.62 -23.86
C CYS A 5 -25.06 -20.21 -22.46
N SER A 6 -24.13 -20.95 -21.86
CA SER A 6 -23.22 -20.43 -20.83
C SER A 6 -22.05 -21.39 -20.72
N LEU A 7 -21.03 -21.12 -21.53
CA LEU A 7 -19.68 -21.56 -21.26
C LEU A 7 -19.29 -20.97 -19.89
N GLY A 8 -19.23 -21.83 -18.88
CA GLY A 8 -18.58 -21.51 -17.61
C GLY A 8 -17.09 -21.38 -17.88
N LEU A 9 -16.63 -20.16 -18.11
CA LEU A 9 -15.22 -19.81 -18.07
C LEU A 9 -14.70 -20.14 -16.67
N THR A 10 -13.98 -21.25 -16.56
CA THR A 10 -13.13 -21.57 -15.42
C THR A 10 -12.03 -20.51 -15.35
N GLY A 11 -12.31 -19.39 -14.70
CA GLY A 11 -11.31 -18.45 -14.27
C GLY A 11 -10.47 -19.11 -13.18
N CYS A 12 -9.23 -19.47 -13.51
CA CYS A 12 -8.23 -19.79 -12.51
C CYS A 12 -8.08 -18.57 -11.59
N VAL A 13 -8.63 -18.63 -10.38
CA VAL A 13 -8.32 -17.68 -9.31
C VAL A 13 -6.84 -17.85 -9.00
N PRO A 14 -5.98 -16.84 -9.20
CA PRO A 14 -4.61 -16.93 -8.74
C PRO A 14 -4.66 -17.03 -7.21
N GLN A 15 -4.17 -18.14 -6.67
CA GLN A 15 -3.94 -18.27 -5.23
C GLN A 15 -2.81 -17.32 -4.87
N ILE A 16 -3.16 -16.10 -4.47
CA ILE A 16 -2.23 -15.13 -3.91
C ILE A 16 -1.81 -15.70 -2.56
N SER A 17 -0.60 -16.23 -2.51
CA SER A 17 0.08 -16.56 -1.25
C SER A 17 0.30 -15.26 -0.51
N VAL A 18 -0.61 -14.92 0.42
CA VAL A 18 -0.47 -13.75 1.28
C VAL A 18 0.66 -14.05 2.25
N THR A 19 1.89 -13.67 1.90
CA THR A 19 2.96 -13.55 2.88
C THR A 19 2.60 -12.37 3.77
N ALA A 20 2.42 -12.63 5.07
CA ALA A 20 2.20 -11.55 6.04
C ALA A 20 3.40 -10.60 6.05
N GLU A 21 3.13 -9.30 6.17
CA GLU A 21 4.17 -8.30 6.39
C GLU A 21 4.82 -8.51 7.76
N ALA A 22 6.05 -8.01 7.92
CA ALA A 22 6.69 -8.00 9.22
C ALA A 22 6.02 -6.96 10.14
N ASP A 23 5.87 -7.28 11.43
CA ASP A 23 5.27 -6.39 12.43
C ASP A 23 5.97 -5.02 12.45
N GLU A 24 7.30 -5.00 12.35
CA GLU A 24 8.10 -3.76 12.29
C GLU A 24 7.74 -2.87 11.09
N THR A 25 7.42 -3.47 9.93
CA THR A 25 6.97 -2.73 8.74
C THR A 25 5.61 -2.10 9.00
N ILE A 26 4.70 -2.84 9.63
CA ILE A 26 3.35 -2.36 9.97
C ILE A 26 3.42 -1.22 10.98
N ASP A 27 4.21 -1.37 12.04
CA ASP A 27 4.38 -0.33 13.06
C ASP A 27 4.98 0.96 12.49
N THR A 28 6.02 0.81 11.65
CA THR A 28 6.66 1.95 10.97
C THR A 28 5.67 2.67 10.05
N TRP A 29 4.85 1.91 9.32
CA TRP A 29 3.82 2.47 8.45
C TRP A 29 2.74 3.21 9.24
N MET A 30 2.27 2.63 10.35
CA MET A 30 1.29 3.28 11.23
C MET A 30 1.84 4.57 11.85
N ALA A 31 3.11 4.59 12.24
CA ALA A 31 3.78 5.80 12.70
C ALA A 31 3.85 6.88 11.60
N ALA A 32 4.14 6.50 10.35
CA ALA A 32 4.14 7.41 9.21
C ALA A 32 2.78 8.10 9.03
N ARG A 33 1.69 7.32 9.05
CA ARG A 33 0.31 7.84 8.96
C ARG A 33 -0.03 8.79 10.10
N ARG A 34 0.39 8.46 11.32
CA ARG A 34 0.20 9.34 12.48
C ARG A 34 0.92 10.68 12.30
N TYR A 35 2.19 10.67 11.90
CA TYR A 35 2.93 11.90 11.66
C TYR A 35 2.34 12.74 10.53
N GLN A 36 1.81 12.09 9.48
CA GLN A 36 1.11 12.77 8.40
C GLN A 36 -0.16 13.47 8.93
N ALA A 37 -0.95 12.79 9.76
CA ALA A 37 -2.14 13.36 10.39
C ALA A 37 -1.82 14.51 11.35
N GLU A 38 -0.66 14.47 12.01
CA GLU A 38 -0.13 15.55 12.85
C GLU A 38 0.45 16.73 12.04
N GLY A 39 0.43 16.67 10.70
CA GLY A 39 0.99 17.71 9.82
C GLY A 39 2.53 17.71 9.74
N ARG A 40 3.19 16.69 10.29
CA ARG A 40 4.64 16.54 10.33
C ARG A 40 5.14 15.81 9.08
N TYR A 41 4.90 16.40 7.91
CA TYR A 41 5.03 15.72 6.62
C TYR A 41 6.45 15.24 6.29
N GLU A 42 7.48 16.01 6.62
CA GLU A 42 8.88 15.60 6.38
C GLU A 42 9.25 14.36 7.20
N LEU A 43 8.74 14.25 8.44
CA LEU A 43 8.95 13.07 9.27
C LEU A 43 8.11 11.88 8.77
N ALA A 44 6.86 12.13 8.38
CA ALA A 44 6.01 11.12 7.78
C ALA A 44 6.68 10.50 6.54
N LYS A 45 7.26 11.32 5.66
CA LYS A 45 7.99 10.88 4.47
C LYS A 45 9.16 9.93 4.81
N GLN A 46 9.93 10.24 5.85
CA GLN A 46 11.03 9.39 6.29
C GLN A 46 10.54 8.02 6.73
N TYR A 47 9.46 7.98 7.55
CA TYR A 47 8.88 6.73 8.03
C TYR A 47 8.22 5.92 6.92
N TYR A 48 7.52 6.56 5.97
CA TYR A 48 7.01 5.87 4.78
C TYR A 48 8.14 5.27 3.94
N SER A 49 9.26 5.97 3.80
CA SER A 49 10.43 5.46 3.07
C SER A 49 11.07 4.26 3.78
N LEU A 50 11.12 4.29 5.12
CA LEU A 50 11.60 3.18 5.93
C LEU A 50 10.69 1.95 5.82
N ALA A 51 9.37 2.13 5.95
CA ALA A 51 8.39 1.05 5.77
C ALA A 51 8.44 0.49 4.34
N LEU A 52 8.63 1.34 3.32
CA LEU A 52 8.77 0.89 1.93
C LEU A 52 10.01 0.00 1.74
N ALA A 53 11.12 0.33 2.41
CA ALA A 53 12.34 -0.46 2.34
C ALA A 53 12.23 -1.84 3.02
N SER A 54 11.32 -2.01 4.00
CA SER A 54 11.12 -3.26 4.73
C SER A 54 9.89 -4.06 4.29
N ALA A 55 9.09 -3.54 3.36
CA ALA A 55 7.91 -4.20 2.81
C ALA A 55 8.28 -5.43 1.97
N ARG A 56 7.51 -6.53 2.12
CA ARG A 56 7.80 -7.83 1.51
C ARG A 56 6.80 -8.23 0.44
N THR A 57 5.60 -7.67 0.47
CA THR A 57 4.53 -7.94 -0.49
C THR A 57 4.43 -6.83 -1.53
N GLN A 58 4.07 -7.22 -2.76
CA GLN A 58 3.79 -6.26 -3.82
C GLN A 58 2.63 -5.33 -3.44
N SER A 59 1.60 -5.84 -2.76
CA SER A 59 0.48 -5.04 -2.30
C SER A 59 0.90 -3.94 -1.31
N ALA A 60 1.79 -4.24 -0.37
CA ALA A 60 2.30 -3.25 0.56
C ALA A 60 3.19 -2.23 -0.14
N LEU A 61 4.08 -2.68 -1.05
CA LEU A 61 4.92 -1.79 -1.86
C LEU A 61 4.07 -0.79 -2.66
N ASP A 62 3.05 -1.27 -3.38
CA ASP A 62 2.17 -0.42 -4.19
C ASP A 62 1.43 0.60 -3.32
N GLN A 63 0.98 0.19 -2.13
CA GLN A 63 0.25 1.07 -1.22
C GLN A 63 1.16 2.12 -0.57
N LEU A 64 2.33 1.71 -0.09
CA LEU A 64 3.33 2.61 0.48
C LEU A 64 3.83 3.63 -0.54
N GLN A 65 4.02 3.24 -1.80
CA GLN A 65 4.37 4.17 -2.87
C GLN A 65 3.29 5.24 -3.10
N ARG A 66 2.01 4.86 -3.09
CA ARG A 66 0.90 5.82 -3.21
C ARG A 66 0.84 6.79 -2.03
N GLU A 67 1.02 6.29 -0.81
CA GLU A 67 0.99 7.12 0.40
C GLU A 67 2.20 8.05 0.46
N LEU A 68 3.39 7.57 0.10
CA LEU A 68 4.60 8.39 -0.01
C LEU A 68 4.43 9.53 -1.03
N PHE A 69 3.88 9.22 -2.21
CA PHE A 69 3.58 10.22 -3.23
C PHE A 69 2.58 11.27 -2.72
N SER A 70 1.56 10.86 -1.97
CA SER A 70 0.59 11.79 -1.35
C SER A 70 1.29 12.76 -0.38
N VAL A 71 2.19 12.27 0.47
CA VAL A 71 2.97 13.13 1.38
C VAL A 71 3.89 14.08 0.63
N ASP A 72 4.57 13.59 -0.43
CA ASP A 72 5.42 14.45 -1.25
C ASP A 72 4.64 15.62 -1.86
N MET A 73 3.40 15.37 -2.30
CA MET A 73 2.52 16.43 -2.79
C MET A 73 2.13 17.41 -1.68
N GLN A 74 1.80 16.92 -0.48
CA GLN A 74 1.50 17.78 0.68
C GLN A 74 2.68 18.70 1.02
N ILE A 75 3.90 18.17 1.05
CA ILE A 75 5.12 18.96 1.29
C ILE A 75 5.28 20.05 0.22
N ARG A 76 5.09 19.70 -1.06
CA ARG A 76 5.21 20.66 -2.17
C ARG A 76 4.17 21.77 -2.10
N THR A 77 2.95 21.47 -1.66
CA THR A 77 1.88 22.48 -1.57
C THR A 77 2.05 23.46 -0.41
N LEU A 78 2.86 23.12 0.59
CA LEU A 78 3.09 23.95 1.78
C LEU A 78 4.35 24.82 1.69
N ARG A 79 5.19 24.60 0.68
CA ARG A 79 6.36 25.42 0.37
C ARG A 79 5.97 26.55 -0.58
#